data_AF-A0AAN7JXQ3-F1
#
_entry.id   AF-A0AAN7JXQ3-F1
#
_cell.length_a   1.000
_cell.length_b   1.000
_cell.length_c   1.000
_cell.angle_alpha   90.00
_cell.angle_beta   90.00
_cell.angle_gamma   90.00
#
_symmetry.space_group_name_H-M   'P 1'
#
loop_
_entity.id
_entity.type
_entity.pdbx_description
1 polymer ?
#
loop_
_entity_poly.entity_id
_entity_poly.type
_entity_poly.pdbx_seq_one_letter_code
_entity_poly.pdbx_strand_id
1 'polypeptide(L)'
;MAKPSLSISPTPSLNSLIASESALRRMIRTAVLLASSVLFVSLYLYLHLRLNPLVNHSSPSPTYAKPDNSYLSHITIPRFPIFTDRQQLVVIEPEPETEPETWSRSHGASVLEVADETEETTVAILFPDWEVFIVTDHSSAGPGEELHCVFQNNKTSPARFAGALPFSNQTTFLCLLPSSVRRLRPFYQPLLSRSPHDHYPAGPNHQPPELLRWTFLAYESLSTEDDVVLFVKGVNNRQGMNHPPSEFNCVFFWGDDPSVAIRTEVTNSAQEVFRCAHPDLSAAASIGSEGIIEKSRIKISLEIPREKRVIPTVAYYAPKSVSSPRTTPKSMTCASTMVYNVAKFLREWVIYHSRIGVERFLLYDNGSDDDLKAAVDELNGEGYDVRTILWPWPKTQEAGFSHSAVYYRDSCTWMMYLDIDEFVYSPSWDDQEQPSHQLIERSFLPGNLSQSNIGQVSINCNDFGPSGWRTHPAEGVTQGYTCRRRIKERLEQRHKSIVRLEAVEPSLLNAIHHFSLREGYRAWQLGLEAAVVNHYKYQAWPEFRTKFRRRVSAYVVDWTQAVNPTSKDRTPGLGFMPIEPMDWTNKFCEVTDEGLKLLVRRWFRRRTTSGFLMPW
;
A
#
# COMPACT_ATOMS: atom_id res chain seq x y z
N MET A 1 55.92 -60.38 5.55
CA MET A 1 54.97 -59.58 4.76
C MET A 1 54.02 -60.53 4.02
N ALA A 2 52.74 -60.60 4.42
CA ALA A 2 51.53 -60.99 3.65
C ALA A 2 50.37 -61.33 4.63
N LYS A 3 49.14 -60.95 4.24
CA LYS A 3 47.77 -61.06 4.86
C LYS A 3 47.31 -62.51 5.24
N PRO A 4 46.07 -62.79 5.73
CA PRO A 4 45.07 -62.07 6.59
C PRO A 4 44.40 -62.99 7.68
N SER A 5 43.47 -62.47 8.52
CA SER A 5 42.19 -63.14 8.91
C SER A 5 41.29 -62.30 9.84
N LEU A 6 39.98 -62.35 9.58
CA LEU A 6 38.85 -61.80 10.38
C LEU A 6 38.34 -62.84 11.41
N SER A 7 37.67 -62.39 12.49
CA SER A 7 36.69 -63.20 13.23
C SER A 7 35.42 -62.40 13.54
N ILE A 8 34.27 -63.07 13.42
CA ILE A 8 32.88 -62.54 13.42
C ILE A 8 32.12 -63.18 14.60
N SER A 9 31.27 -62.42 15.30
CA SER A 9 30.30 -62.94 16.28
C SER A 9 28.93 -63.21 15.63
N PRO A 10 28.16 -64.23 16.08
CA PRO A 10 26.94 -64.65 15.39
C PRO A 10 25.77 -63.70 15.64
N THR A 11 25.05 -63.46 14.56
CA THR A 11 23.81 -62.70 14.46
C THR A 11 22.62 -63.45 15.06
N PRO A 12 21.67 -62.77 15.73
CA PRO A 12 20.36 -63.33 16.06
C PRO A 12 19.59 -63.67 14.78
N SER A 13 18.81 -64.77 14.81
CA SER A 13 18.11 -65.23 13.61
C SER A 13 17.04 -64.23 13.17
N LEU A 14 17.00 -63.96 11.86
CA LEU A 14 16.15 -62.97 11.19
C LEU A 14 14.65 -63.12 11.54
N ASN A 15 14.20 -64.34 11.81
CA ASN A 15 12.79 -64.62 12.14
C ASN A 15 12.37 -64.12 13.53
N SER A 16 13.30 -63.98 14.48
CA SER A 16 13.02 -63.53 15.85
C SER A 16 12.82 -62.01 15.94
N LEU A 17 13.57 -61.24 15.14
CA LEU A 17 13.48 -59.78 15.07
C LEU A 17 12.23 -59.30 14.31
N ILE A 18 11.84 -60.01 13.24
CA ILE A 18 10.65 -59.68 12.44
C ILE A 18 9.34 -59.88 13.23
N ALA A 19 9.28 -60.91 14.08
CA ALA A 19 8.07 -61.20 14.87
C ALA A 19 7.78 -60.10 15.91
N SER A 20 8.82 -59.59 16.59
CA SER A 20 8.70 -58.56 17.63
C SER A 20 8.31 -57.18 17.07
N GLU A 21 8.87 -56.80 15.91
CA GLU A 21 8.57 -55.52 15.27
C GLU A 21 7.13 -55.48 14.70
N SER A 22 6.63 -56.61 14.22
CA SER A 22 5.27 -56.73 13.69
C SER A 22 4.17 -56.59 14.77
N ALA A 23 4.44 -57.06 15.99
CA ALA A 23 3.51 -56.95 17.13
C ALA A 23 3.43 -55.51 17.65
N LEU A 24 4.57 -54.82 17.72
CA LEU A 24 4.63 -53.41 18.14
C LEU A 24 3.93 -52.48 17.13
N ARG A 25 4.10 -52.71 15.82
CA ARG A 25 3.40 -51.94 14.77
C ARG A 25 1.89 -52.14 14.79
N ARG A 26 1.37 -53.30 15.21
CA ARG A 26 -0.08 -53.54 15.35
C ARG A 26 -0.66 -52.77 16.54
N MET A 27 0.00 -52.81 17.70
CA MET A 27 -0.46 -52.06 18.88
C MET A 27 -0.49 -50.54 18.64
N ILE A 28 0.54 -49.98 18.00
CA ILE A 28 0.59 -48.53 17.69
C ILE A 28 -0.51 -48.14 16.69
N ARG A 29 -0.77 -48.95 15.66
CA ARG A 29 -1.85 -48.67 14.69
C ARG A 29 -3.23 -48.70 15.33
N THR A 30 -3.51 -49.66 16.22
CA THR A 30 -4.80 -49.74 16.90
C THR A 30 -5.03 -48.55 17.84
N ALA A 31 -3.98 -48.08 18.53
CA ALA A 31 -4.06 -46.91 19.40
C ALA A 31 -4.29 -45.60 18.62
N VAL A 32 -3.62 -45.40 17.48
CA VAL A 32 -3.84 -44.21 16.63
C VAL A 32 -5.26 -44.19 16.05
N LEU A 33 -5.78 -45.34 15.59
CA LEU A 33 -7.13 -45.43 15.03
C LEU A 33 -8.24 -45.12 16.06
N LEU A 34 -8.08 -45.57 17.31
CA LEU A 34 -9.00 -45.25 18.40
C LEU A 34 -8.96 -43.76 18.78
N ALA A 35 -7.79 -43.14 18.79
CA ALA A 35 -7.66 -41.70 19.05
C ALA A 35 -8.24 -40.83 17.92
N SER A 36 -8.04 -41.23 16.65
CA SER A 36 -8.56 -40.51 15.48
C SER A 36 -10.09 -40.59 15.38
N SER A 37 -10.71 -41.70 15.78
CA SER A 37 -12.17 -41.87 15.74
C SER A 37 -12.89 -41.05 16.80
N VAL A 38 -12.35 -40.96 18.02
CA VAL A 38 -12.91 -40.11 19.10
C VAL A 38 -12.85 -38.62 18.75
N LEU A 39 -11.75 -38.16 18.12
CA LEU A 39 -11.61 -36.79 17.63
C LEU A 39 -12.60 -36.45 16.51
N PHE A 40 -12.86 -37.38 15.60
CA PHE A 40 -13.81 -37.19 14.51
C PHE A 40 -15.26 -37.09 15.00
N VAL A 41 -15.69 -37.97 15.91
CA VAL A 41 -17.05 -37.95 16.47
C VAL A 41 -17.30 -36.67 17.26
N SER A 42 -16.30 -36.21 18.02
CA SER A 42 -16.40 -34.97 18.81
C SER A 42 -16.47 -33.71 17.93
N LEU A 43 -15.68 -33.65 16.84
CA LEU A 43 -15.72 -32.54 15.89
C LEU A 43 -17.02 -32.53 15.08
N TYR A 44 -17.56 -33.71 14.75
CA TYR A 44 -18.84 -33.84 14.05
C TYR A 44 -20.03 -33.36 14.91
N LEU A 45 -20.11 -33.78 16.18
CA LEU A 45 -21.14 -33.31 17.12
C LEU A 45 -21.06 -31.79 17.36
N TYR A 46 -19.84 -31.23 17.47
CA TYR A 46 -19.64 -29.79 17.63
C TYR A 46 -20.09 -28.98 16.41
N LEU A 47 -19.78 -29.44 15.19
CA LEU A 47 -20.21 -28.78 13.95
C LEU A 47 -21.72 -28.93 13.71
N HIS A 48 -22.32 -30.07 14.08
CA HIS A 48 -23.74 -30.31 13.84
C HIS A 48 -24.65 -29.49 14.78
N LEU A 49 -24.23 -29.28 16.04
CA LEU A 49 -24.96 -28.48 17.03
C LEU A 49 -24.81 -26.96 16.82
N ARG A 50 -23.79 -26.50 16.08
CA ARG A 50 -23.52 -25.07 15.83
C ARG A 50 -24.18 -24.50 14.57
N LEU A 51 -24.51 -25.32 13.58
CA LEU A 51 -24.82 -24.81 12.23
C LEU A 51 -26.27 -25.03 11.76
N ASN A 52 -27.14 -25.67 12.54
CA ASN A 52 -28.57 -25.77 12.24
C ASN A 52 -29.47 -25.55 13.47
N PRO A 53 -29.89 -24.31 13.76
CA PRO A 53 -31.18 -24.05 14.38
C PRO A 53 -32.19 -23.63 13.31
N LEU A 54 -33.21 -24.48 13.12
CA LEU A 54 -34.37 -24.22 12.27
C LEU A 54 -35.12 -22.95 12.72
N VAL A 55 -35.59 -22.19 11.72
CA VAL A 55 -36.35 -20.94 11.78
C VAL A 55 -37.76 -21.15 12.37
N ASN A 56 -38.26 -20.19 13.17
CA ASN A 56 -39.66 -19.75 13.08
C ASN A 56 -39.92 -18.34 13.65
N HIS A 57 -40.88 -17.67 13.00
CA HIS A 57 -41.30 -16.26 13.04
C HIS A 57 -41.70 -15.66 14.41
N SER A 58 -41.48 -14.33 14.55
CA SER A 58 -42.47 -13.24 14.83
C SER A 58 -41.96 -12.16 15.81
N SER A 59 -42.00 -10.88 15.39
CA SER A 59 -41.95 -9.66 16.24
C SER A 59 -43.14 -9.61 17.24
N PRO A 60 -43.23 -8.72 18.27
CA PRO A 60 -42.52 -7.44 18.50
C PRO A 60 -41.98 -7.20 19.95
N SER A 61 -41.33 -6.03 20.16
CA SER A 61 -40.85 -5.43 21.43
C SER A 61 -41.84 -5.54 22.62
N PRO A 62 -41.43 -5.50 23.92
CA PRO A 62 -40.88 -4.28 24.55
C PRO A 62 -39.95 -4.43 25.80
N THR A 63 -39.26 -3.33 26.15
CA THR A 63 -39.01 -2.78 27.52
C THR A 63 -38.23 -3.50 28.65
N TYR A 64 -37.36 -2.69 29.28
CA TYR A 64 -36.89 -2.65 30.69
C TYR A 64 -35.94 -3.75 31.25
N ALA A 65 -34.74 -3.32 31.65
CA ALA A 65 -34.24 -3.28 33.04
C ALA A 65 -32.75 -3.68 33.19
N LYS A 66 -32.02 -2.85 33.92
CA LYS A 66 -30.66 -3.07 34.47
C LYS A 66 -30.55 -4.39 35.24
N PRO A 67 -29.31 -4.85 35.46
CA PRO A 67 -28.88 -4.96 36.85
C PRO A 67 -27.49 -4.36 37.10
N ASP A 68 -27.44 -3.54 38.16
CA ASP A 68 -26.25 -3.36 39.00
C ASP A 68 -25.89 -4.70 39.66
N ASN A 69 -24.59 -5.01 39.72
CA ASN A 69 -24.05 -5.59 40.95
C ASN A 69 -22.55 -5.34 41.06
N SER A 70 -22.24 -4.48 42.02
CA SER A 70 -20.99 -4.40 42.75
C SER A 70 -20.64 -5.75 43.40
N TYR A 71 -19.36 -6.11 43.42
CA TYR A 71 -18.54 -6.32 44.63
C TYR A 71 -17.22 -7.07 44.31
N LEU A 72 -16.18 -6.71 45.09
CA LEU A 72 -14.84 -7.30 45.26
C LEU A 72 -13.79 -6.86 44.21
N SER A 73 -13.01 -5.79 44.37
CA SER A 73 -12.14 -5.26 45.47
C SER A 73 -10.75 -5.91 45.58
N HIS A 74 -9.75 -5.02 45.43
CA HIS A 74 -8.37 -5.03 45.97
C HIS A 74 -7.29 -5.92 45.35
N ILE A 75 -6.45 -5.31 44.50
CA ILE A 75 -4.98 -5.45 44.58
C ILE A 75 -4.35 -4.07 44.33
N THR A 76 -3.67 -3.54 45.34
CA THR A 76 -2.91 -2.28 45.34
C THR A 76 -1.43 -2.61 45.06
N ILE A 77 -0.78 -1.89 44.13
CA ILE A 77 0.66 -1.99 43.86
C ILE A 77 1.31 -0.65 44.26
N PRO A 78 2.48 -0.64 44.95
CA PRO A 78 3.00 0.54 45.64
C PRO A 78 3.80 1.50 44.75
N ARG A 79 3.69 2.80 45.06
CA ARG A 79 4.56 3.88 44.60
C ARG A 79 5.81 3.97 45.49
N PHE A 80 6.97 4.24 44.89
CA PHE A 80 8.22 4.64 45.55
C PHE A 80 8.90 5.77 44.73
N PRO A 81 9.77 6.59 45.34
CA PRO A 81 9.54 8.02 45.42
C PRO A 81 10.54 8.89 44.66
N ILE A 82 10.16 10.16 44.56
CA ILE A 82 10.91 11.32 44.10
C ILE A 82 12.16 11.52 44.98
N PHE A 83 13.32 11.69 44.36
CA PHE A 83 14.53 12.19 45.00
C PHE A 83 14.85 13.57 44.41
N THR A 84 14.74 14.58 45.25
CA THR A 84 15.34 15.91 45.06
C THR A 84 16.74 15.88 45.65
N ASP A 85 17.75 16.37 44.92
CA ASP A 85 18.87 17.01 45.60
C ASP A 85 19.38 18.21 44.78
N ARG A 86 19.67 19.27 45.53
CA ARG A 86 19.97 20.63 45.08
C ARG A 86 21.29 20.96 45.76
N GLN A 87 22.37 21.10 45.00
CA GLN A 87 23.58 21.73 45.52
C GLN A 87 24.03 22.84 44.57
N GLN A 88 23.97 24.06 45.11
CA GLN A 88 24.59 25.28 44.62
C GLN A 88 26.12 25.15 44.68
N LEU A 89 26.80 25.70 43.68
CA LEU A 89 28.11 26.31 43.89
C LEU A 89 28.15 27.67 43.17
N VAL A 90 28.37 28.69 43.99
CA VAL A 90 28.53 30.10 43.66
C VAL A 90 30.01 30.35 43.41
N VAL A 91 30.37 31.00 42.31
CA VAL A 91 31.65 31.72 42.16
C VAL A 91 31.36 33.05 41.48
N ILE A 92 31.93 34.11 42.06
CA ILE A 92 31.66 35.54 41.85
C ILE A 92 32.87 36.17 41.14
N GLU A 93 32.57 36.95 40.07
CA GLU A 93 33.26 38.15 39.52
C GLU A 93 34.68 38.08 38.88
N PRO A 94 35.14 39.12 38.12
CA PRO A 94 34.50 40.42 37.76
C PRO A 94 34.55 40.82 36.26
N GLU A 95 33.74 41.83 35.90
CA GLU A 95 33.93 42.72 34.72
C GLU A 95 35.12 43.68 34.90
N PRO A 96 35.58 44.33 33.81
CA PRO A 96 35.63 45.79 33.86
C PRO A 96 35.18 46.52 32.57
N GLU A 97 34.84 47.79 32.79
CA GLU A 97 34.15 48.78 31.95
C GLU A 97 35.02 49.56 30.92
N THR A 98 34.31 50.24 30.00
CA THR A 98 34.56 51.58 29.36
C THR A 98 35.43 51.75 28.08
N GLU A 99 34.75 52.00 26.93
CA GLU A 99 34.72 53.18 25.98
C GLU A 99 36.02 53.93 25.55
N PRO A 100 36.06 54.77 24.47
CA PRO A 100 35.41 54.77 23.13
C PRO A 100 36.39 55.15 21.94
N GLU A 101 35.85 55.55 20.77
CA GLU A 101 36.50 56.19 19.56
C GLU A 101 36.88 55.26 18.38
N THR A 102 36.77 55.57 17.07
CA THR A 102 36.22 56.67 16.25
C THR A 102 36.05 56.18 14.79
N TRP A 103 35.22 56.90 14.03
CA TRP A 103 34.80 56.76 12.62
C TRP A 103 35.76 56.20 11.55
N SER A 104 35.20 55.44 10.59
CA SER A 104 35.18 55.85 9.16
C SER A 104 34.25 55.04 8.22
N ARG A 105 33.19 55.72 7.77
CA ARG A 105 32.40 55.69 6.51
C ARG A 105 32.59 54.55 5.47
N SER A 106 31.47 53.95 5.05
CA SER A 106 30.93 53.99 3.66
C SER A 106 29.50 53.42 3.62
N HIS A 107 28.49 54.27 3.42
CA HIS A 107 27.65 54.40 2.21
C HIS A 107 26.88 53.15 1.77
N GLY A 108 25.55 53.21 1.89
CA GLY A 108 24.64 52.32 1.18
C GLY A 108 23.30 52.16 1.90
N ALA A 109 22.38 53.11 1.72
CA ALA A 109 21.00 52.93 2.12
C ALA A 109 20.40 51.73 1.37
N SER A 110 20.09 50.65 2.08
CA SER A 110 19.20 49.61 1.58
C SER A 110 17.85 49.79 2.25
N VAL A 111 16.87 50.04 1.39
CA VAL A 111 15.44 50.00 1.67
C VAL A 111 15.12 48.74 2.46
N LEU A 112 14.45 48.91 3.60
CA LEU A 112 13.81 47.83 4.36
C LEU A 112 12.68 47.26 3.49
N GLU A 113 13.01 46.29 2.64
CA GLU A 113 12.02 45.32 2.17
C GLU A 113 11.65 44.44 3.36
N VAL A 114 10.47 44.70 3.91
CA VAL A 114 9.79 43.79 4.82
C VAL A 114 9.47 42.54 4.00
N ALA A 115 10.34 41.53 4.08
CA ALA A 115 10.04 40.20 3.59
C ALA A 115 8.86 39.67 4.41
N ASP A 116 7.77 39.39 3.71
CA ASP A 116 6.60 38.66 4.21
C ASP A 116 7.10 37.25 4.57
N GLU A 117 7.51 37.03 5.82
CA GLU A 117 7.86 35.71 6.37
C GLU A 117 6.58 34.87 6.47
N THR A 118 6.16 34.27 5.36
CA THR A 118 5.31 33.08 5.44
C THR A 118 6.17 31.96 6.03
N GLU A 119 5.97 31.63 7.31
CA GLU A 119 6.62 30.48 7.96
C GLU A 119 6.46 29.24 7.08
N GLU A 120 7.57 28.79 6.48
CA GLU A 120 7.59 27.65 5.58
C GLU A 120 7.36 26.37 6.42
N THR A 121 6.18 25.77 6.28
CA THR A 121 5.86 24.58 7.09
C THR A 121 6.58 23.36 6.52
N THR A 122 7.32 22.68 7.38
CA THR A 122 8.00 21.42 7.06
C THR A 122 7.60 20.37 8.08
N VAL A 123 7.15 19.22 7.59
CA VAL A 123 6.78 18.06 8.42
C VAL A 123 7.57 16.85 7.96
N ALA A 124 8.11 16.09 8.90
CA ALA A 124 8.87 14.88 8.60
C ALA A 124 8.25 13.63 9.25
N ILE A 125 8.15 12.57 8.45
CA ILE A 125 7.56 11.29 8.80
C ILE A 125 8.65 10.22 8.71
N LEU A 126 8.79 9.41 9.75
CA LEU A 126 9.64 8.22 9.68
C LEU A 126 8.87 7.07 9.03
N PHE A 127 9.29 6.72 7.81
CA PHE A 127 8.86 5.55 7.06
C PHE A 127 9.57 4.26 7.54
N PRO A 128 9.11 3.08 7.08
CA PRO A 128 9.88 1.85 7.19
C PRO A 128 11.29 1.98 6.58
N ASP A 129 12.14 0.99 6.82
CA ASP A 129 13.52 0.94 6.29
C ASP A 129 14.44 2.11 6.67
N TRP A 130 14.05 2.89 7.68
CA TRP A 130 14.78 4.06 8.18
C TRP A 130 14.86 5.21 7.17
N GLU A 131 13.79 5.39 6.40
CA GLU A 131 13.63 6.55 5.53
C GLU A 131 12.84 7.65 6.24
N VAL A 132 13.28 8.90 6.08
CA VAL A 132 12.58 10.10 6.53
C VAL A 132 11.97 10.76 5.32
N PHE A 133 10.64 10.79 5.28
CA PHE A 133 9.85 11.45 4.26
C PHE A 133 9.50 12.86 4.73
N ILE A 134 9.93 13.86 3.98
CA ILE A 134 9.73 15.27 4.29
C ILE A 134 8.64 15.81 3.36
N VAL A 135 7.68 16.51 3.93
CA VAL A 135 6.64 17.27 3.23
C VAL A 135 6.85 18.74 3.57
N THR A 136 6.92 19.58 2.55
CA THR A 136 7.19 21.01 2.76
C THR A 136 6.46 21.89 1.76
N ASP A 137 6.10 23.09 2.21
CA ASP A 137 5.59 24.17 1.36
C ASP A 137 6.70 24.97 0.65
N HIS A 138 7.99 24.63 0.86
CA HIS A 138 9.14 25.31 0.22
C HIS A 138 9.01 25.35 -1.32
N SER A 139 8.53 26.47 -1.85
CA SER A 139 8.28 26.67 -3.28
C SER A 139 9.56 26.76 -4.13
N SER A 140 10.72 26.99 -3.51
CA SER A 140 12.00 27.09 -4.21
C SER A 140 12.77 25.78 -4.35
N ALA A 141 12.38 24.72 -3.61
CA ALA A 141 13.11 23.46 -3.59
C ALA A 141 12.61 22.50 -4.68
N GLY A 142 13.24 22.54 -5.85
CA GLY A 142 12.82 21.78 -7.04
C GLY A 142 13.72 20.59 -7.39
N PRO A 143 13.33 19.79 -8.41
CA PRO A 143 14.20 18.76 -8.96
C PRO A 143 15.51 19.38 -9.47
N GLY A 144 16.66 18.94 -8.92
CA GLY A 144 17.99 19.42 -9.28
C GLY A 144 18.68 20.27 -8.22
N GLU A 145 18.00 20.69 -7.15
CA GLU A 145 18.67 21.28 -5.99
C GLU A 145 19.42 20.21 -5.17
N GLU A 146 20.67 20.49 -4.81
CA GLU A 146 21.46 19.64 -3.91
C GLU A 146 21.09 19.97 -2.46
N LEU A 147 20.11 19.23 -1.94
CA LEU A 147 19.63 19.36 -0.58
C LEU A 147 20.10 18.19 0.29
N HIS A 148 20.25 18.46 1.58
CA HIS A 148 20.67 17.50 2.60
C HIS A 148 19.75 17.56 3.81
N CYS A 149 19.46 16.40 4.38
CA CYS A 149 18.93 16.31 5.73
C CYS A 149 20.08 16.34 6.74
N VAL A 150 20.07 17.31 7.65
CA VAL A 150 20.96 17.39 8.81
C VAL A 150 20.23 16.87 10.04
N PHE A 151 20.81 15.91 10.74
CA PHE A 151 20.21 15.24 11.90
C PHE A 151 20.80 15.73 13.23
N GLN A 152 20.15 15.39 14.34
CA GLN A 152 20.48 15.83 15.71
C GLN A 152 21.91 15.53 16.23
N ASN A 153 22.71 14.76 15.49
CA ASN A 153 24.13 14.54 15.78
C ASN A 153 25.05 15.11 14.69
N ASN A 154 24.56 16.07 13.89
CA ASN A 154 25.20 16.69 12.74
C ASN A 154 25.64 15.71 11.63
N LYS A 155 25.16 14.46 11.65
CA LYS A 155 25.26 13.62 10.45
C LYS A 155 24.28 14.11 9.40
N THR A 156 24.64 13.88 8.14
CA THR A 156 23.84 14.29 7.00
C THR A 156 23.53 13.11 6.08
N SER A 157 22.45 13.24 5.33
CA SER A 157 22.13 12.37 4.18
C SER A 157 21.62 13.23 3.03
N PRO A 158 21.87 12.85 1.76
CA PRO A 158 21.24 13.50 0.62
C PRO A 158 19.70 13.47 0.74
N ALA A 159 19.06 14.58 0.38
CA ALA A 159 17.60 14.69 0.28
C ALA A 159 17.20 14.50 -1.18
N ARG A 160 16.64 13.34 -1.51
CA ARG A 160 16.18 13.03 -2.86
C ARG A 160 14.78 13.60 -3.07
N PHE A 161 14.59 14.41 -4.11
CA PHE A 161 13.26 14.86 -4.53
C PHE A 161 12.37 13.65 -4.83
N ALA A 162 11.21 13.58 -4.18
CA ALA A 162 10.25 12.49 -4.30
C ALA A 162 8.98 12.89 -5.08
N GLY A 163 8.88 14.16 -5.51
CA GLY A 163 7.74 14.70 -6.25
C GLY A 163 6.89 15.66 -5.43
N ALA A 164 5.82 16.17 -6.04
CA ALA A 164 4.81 16.97 -5.37
C ALA A 164 3.58 16.12 -5.08
N LEU A 165 3.01 16.24 -3.88
CA LEU A 165 1.76 15.58 -3.54
C LEU A 165 0.63 16.13 -4.42
N PRO A 166 -0.18 15.27 -5.08
CA PRO A 166 -1.09 15.68 -6.14
C PRO A 166 -2.25 16.57 -5.66
N PHE A 167 -2.66 16.46 -4.39
CA PHE A 167 -3.80 17.20 -3.84
C PHE A 167 -3.39 18.37 -2.98
N SER A 168 -2.22 18.25 -2.33
CA SER A 168 -1.71 19.33 -1.51
C SER A 168 -0.75 20.26 -2.24
N ASN A 169 -0.20 19.83 -3.39
CA ASN A 169 0.88 20.50 -4.11
C ASN A 169 2.12 20.79 -3.24
N GLN A 170 2.29 20.04 -2.15
CA GLN A 170 3.45 20.14 -1.28
C GLN A 170 4.60 19.35 -1.87
N THR A 171 5.78 19.93 -1.81
CA THR A 171 7.00 19.29 -2.28
C THR A 171 7.45 18.24 -1.29
N THR A 172 7.96 17.12 -1.79
CA THR A 172 8.40 16.02 -0.94
C THR A 172 9.82 15.57 -1.22
N PHE A 173 10.51 15.16 -0.14
CA PHE A 173 11.87 14.65 -0.19
C PHE A 173 12.02 13.38 0.64
N LEU A 174 12.98 12.54 0.28
CA LEU A 174 13.33 11.32 1.00
C LEU A 174 14.79 11.35 1.43
N CYS A 175 15.03 11.08 2.70
CA CYS A 175 16.35 11.02 3.32
C CYS A 175 16.57 9.67 4.03
N LEU A 176 17.77 9.12 3.95
CA LEU A 176 18.14 7.93 4.73
C LEU A 176 18.56 8.35 6.15
N LEU A 177 17.88 7.83 7.18
CA LEU A 177 18.26 8.08 8.56
C LEU A 177 19.61 7.38 8.88
N PRO A 178 20.66 8.13 9.22
CA PRO A 178 21.99 7.57 9.45
C PRO A 178 22.00 6.59 10.62
N SER A 179 22.78 5.51 10.52
CA SER A 179 22.83 4.45 11.54
C SER A 179 23.19 4.95 12.95
N SER A 180 23.99 6.00 13.06
CA SER A 180 24.33 6.64 14.33
C SER A 180 23.12 7.35 14.97
N VAL A 181 22.21 7.91 14.18
CA VAL A 181 20.99 8.58 14.63
C VAL A 181 19.91 7.56 15.04
N ARG A 182 19.91 6.36 14.43
CA ARG A 182 18.94 5.28 14.73
C ARG A 182 18.90 4.85 16.20
N ARG A 183 19.92 5.18 16.98
CA ARG A 183 20.01 4.88 18.43
C ARG A 183 19.62 6.05 19.33
N LEU A 184 19.48 7.25 18.77
CA LEU A 184 19.10 8.44 19.53
C LEU A 184 17.58 8.46 19.68
N ARG A 185 17.11 8.74 20.90
CA ARG A 185 15.68 8.88 21.22
C ARG A 185 15.45 10.17 22.00
N PRO A 186 14.35 10.89 21.73
CA PRO A 186 13.39 10.66 20.64
C PRO A 186 14.02 10.94 19.25
N PHE A 187 13.29 10.63 18.18
CA PHE A 187 13.75 10.91 16.82
C PHE A 187 13.26 12.29 16.41
N TYR A 188 14.15 13.24 16.18
CA TYR A 188 13.74 14.59 15.79
C TYR A 188 13.71 14.79 14.28
N GLN A 189 12.86 15.70 13.83
CA GLN A 189 12.78 16.16 12.46
C GLN A 189 14.15 16.70 11.98
N PRO A 190 14.68 16.24 10.84
CA PRO A 190 15.91 16.78 10.30
C PRO A 190 15.72 18.22 9.80
N LEU A 191 16.80 19.00 9.81
CA LEU A 191 16.86 20.27 9.09
C LEU A 191 17.10 19.96 7.61
N LEU A 192 16.25 20.46 6.72
CA LEU A 192 16.51 20.45 5.28
C LEU A 192 17.39 21.64 4.93
N SER A 193 18.58 21.39 4.38
CA SER A 193 19.58 22.43 4.10
C SER A 193 20.23 22.27 2.72
N ARG A 194 20.65 23.40 2.14
CA ARG A 194 21.47 23.49 0.92
C ARG A 194 22.96 23.25 1.18
N SER A 195 23.38 23.16 2.43
CA SER A 195 24.78 22.97 2.83
C SER A 195 24.89 21.77 3.77
N PRO A 196 25.72 20.76 3.44
CA PRO A 196 25.95 19.62 4.33
C PRO A 196 26.75 19.99 5.58
N HIS A 197 27.24 21.23 5.68
CA HIS A 197 27.99 21.76 6.82
C HIS A 197 27.11 22.53 7.80
N ASP A 198 25.83 22.71 7.49
CA ASP A 198 24.91 23.37 8.41
C ASP A 198 24.75 22.51 9.65
N HIS A 199 24.72 23.19 10.79
CA HIS A 199 24.64 22.53 12.08
C HIS A 199 23.19 22.37 12.48
N TYR A 200 22.88 21.24 13.10
CA TYR A 200 21.56 21.02 13.64
C TYR A 200 21.29 22.06 14.74
N PRO A 201 20.14 22.78 14.71
CA PRO A 201 19.84 23.77 15.71
C PRO A 201 19.70 23.07 17.07
N ALA A 202 20.71 23.26 17.93
CA ALA A 202 20.76 22.68 19.26
C ALA A 202 20.94 23.81 20.28
N GLY A 203 19.91 24.06 21.07
CA GLY A 203 19.95 25.05 22.15
C GLY A 203 18.84 24.82 23.17
N PRO A 204 18.96 25.35 24.40
CA PRO A 204 17.97 25.18 25.45
C PRO A 204 16.58 25.76 25.09
N ASN A 205 16.53 26.69 24.13
CA ASN A 205 15.30 27.37 23.70
C ASN A 205 14.74 26.86 22.36
N HIS A 206 15.32 25.83 21.76
CA HIS A 206 14.87 25.28 20.48
C HIS A 206 14.92 23.75 20.52
N GLN A 207 13.77 23.12 20.73
CA GLN A 207 13.60 21.68 20.56
C GLN A 207 12.85 21.42 19.26
N PRO A 208 13.50 20.82 18.25
CA PRO A 208 12.83 20.45 17.01
C PRO A 208 11.71 19.43 17.27
N PRO A 209 10.67 19.40 16.42
CA PRO A 209 9.56 18.46 16.59
C PRO A 209 10.02 17.01 16.44
N GLU A 210 9.35 16.09 17.15
CA GLU A 210 9.57 14.65 16.96
C GLU A 210 9.04 14.21 15.58
N LEU A 211 9.74 13.30 14.92
CA LEU A 211 9.29 12.66 13.69
C LEU A 211 7.94 11.97 13.89
N LEU A 212 7.00 12.28 13.00
CA LEU A 212 5.75 11.55 12.93
C LEU A 212 6.02 10.08 12.58
N ARG A 213 5.26 9.17 13.19
CA ARG A 213 5.39 7.74 12.95
C ARG A 213 4.42 7.32 11.85
N TRP A 214 4.95 6.75 10.75
CA TRP A 214 4.10 6.21 9.68
C TRP A 214 3.06 5.21 10.19
N THR A 215 3.37 4.46 11.25
CA THR A 215 2.47 3.44 11.81
C THR A 215 1.18 3.98 12.42
N PHE A 216 1.02 5.30 12.59
CA PHE A 216 -0.17 5.92 13.16
C PHE A 216 -0.30 7.39 12.71
N LEU A 217 -0.93 7.60 11.54
CA LEU A 217 -0.94 8.89 10.84
C LEU A 217 -2.15 9.02 9.91
N ALA A 218 -2.83 10.17 9.91
CA ALA A 218 -3.73 10.56 8.82
C ALA A 218 -2.91 11.20 7.69
N TYR A 219 -2.95 10.63 6.49
CA TYR A 219 -1.94 10.91 5.46
C TYR A 219 -2.48 11.47 4.15
N GLU A 220 -3.76 11.28 3.84
CA GLU A 220 -4.37 11.85 2.65
C GLU A 220 -5.87 12.07 2.88
N SER A 221 -6.48 12.99 2.12
CA SER A 221 -7.93 13.11 2.07
C SER A 221 -8.45 13.44 0.67
N LEU A 222 -9.71 13.08 0.42
CA LEU A 222 -10.40 13.37 -0.83
C LEU A 222 -11.85 13.78 -0.56
N SER A 223 -12.21 15.00 -0.93
CA SER A 223 -13.60 15.48 -0.85
C SER A 223 -14.44 14.97 -2.03
N THR A 224 -15.61 14.42 -1.71
CA THR A 224 -16.65 14.07 -2.67
C THR A 224 -17.73 15.14 -2.69
N GLU A 225 -18.87 14.87 -3.32
CA GLU A 225 -20.04 15.74 -3.23
C GLU A 225 -20.76 15.61 -1.88
N ASP A 226 -20.73 14.39 -1.31
CA ASP A 226 -21.54 14.04 -0.14
C ASP A 226 -20.73 14.09 1.17
N ASP A 227 -19.42 13.87 1.09
CA ASP A 227 -18.56 13.68 2.26
C ASP A 227 -17.06 13.83 1.96
N VAL A 228 -16.23 13.63 2.98
CA VAL A 228 -14.77 13.56 2.87
C VAL A 228 -14.28 12.14 3.14
N VAL A 229 -13.45 11.62 2.24
CA VAL A 229 -12.70 10.37 2.44
C VAL A 229 -11.38 10.71 3.11
N LEU A 230 -11.17 10.23 4.33
CA LEU A 230 -9.94 10.40 5.09
C LEU A 230 -9.18 9.07 5.13
N PHE A 231 -7.89 9.11 4.79
CA PHE A 231 -7.03 7.95 4.83
C PHE A 231 -6.14 7.96 6.08
N VAL A 232 -6.24 6.92 6.90
CA VAL A 232 -5.59 6.84 8.22
C VAL A 232 -4.90 5.50 8.43
N LYS A 233 -3.59 5.56 8.68
CA LYS A 233 -2.74 4.40 9.00
C LYS A 233 -2.84 4.06 10.48
N GLY A 234 -2.89 2.77 10.79
CA GLY A 234 -2.64 2.26 12.16
C GLY A 234 -3.85 2.10 13.08
N VAL A 235 -5.03 2.58 12.68
CA VAL A 235 -6.28 2.45 13.47
C VAL A 235 -6.88 1.05 13.28
N ASN A 236 -7.36 0.73 12.07
CA ASN A 236 -7.83 -0.62 11.73
C ASN A 236 -6.65 -1.48 11.21
N ASN A 237 -5.70 -1.78 12.10
CA ASN A 237 -4.42 -2.39 11.75
C ASN A 237 -4.44 -3.92 11.54
N ARG A 238 -5.61 -4.57 11.66
CA ARG A 238 -5.76 -6.01 11.47
C ARG A 238 -6.75 -6.31 10.36
N GLN A 239 -6.38 -7.19 9.45
CA GLN A 239 -7.23 -7.58 8.33
C GLN A 239 -8.57 -8.14 8.83
N GLY A 240 -9.67 -7.63 8.27
CA GLY A 240 -11.03 -8.06 8.61
C GLY A 240 -11.56 -7.57 9.97
N MET A 241 -10.80 -6.74 10.70
CA MET A 241 -11.27 -6.11 11.94
C MET A 241 -11.26 -4.60 11.80
N ASN A 242 -12.46 -4.01 11.80
CA ASN A 242 -12.67 -2.57 11.75
C ASN A 242 -13.39 -2.12 13.03
N HIS A 243 -12.98 -0.97 13.55
CA HIS A 243 -13.69 -0.30 14.64
C HIS A 243 -14.97 0.35 14.12
N PRO A 244 -16.05 0.41 14.92
CA PRO A 244 -17.29 1.04 14.49
C PRO A 244 -17.10 2.56 14.32
N PRO A 245 -17.76 3.20 13.33
CA PRO A 245 -17.62 4.64 13.07
C PRO A 245 -17.89 5.52 14.30
N SER A 246 -18.83 5.11 15.15
CA SER A 246 -19.20 5.82 16.39
C SER A 246 -18.08 5.95 17.44
N GLU A 247 -16.96 5.25 17.26
CA GLU A 247 -15.78 5.40 18.12
C GLU A 247 -14.89 6.58 17.73
N PHE A 248 -15.22 7.29 16.66
CA PHE A 248 -14.37 8.33 16.07
C PHE A 248 -15.15 9.61 15.75
N ASN A 249 -14.42 10.73 15.73
CA ASN A 249 -14.86 11.97 15.07
C ASN A 249 -13.83 12.34 14.01
N CYS A 250 -14.24 12.96 12.92
CA CYS A 250 -13.32 13.70 12.07
C CYS A 250 -13.12 15.10 12.65
N VAL A 251 -11.88 15.57 12.68
CA VAL A 251 -11.49 16.87 13.23
C VAL A 251 -10.86 17.72 12.14
N PHE A 252 -11.31 18.96 12.04
CA PHE A 252 -10.85 19.95 11.06
C PHE A 252 -10.33 21.18 11.80
N PHE A 253 -9.09 21.58 11.52
CA PHE A 253 -8.42 22.66 12.26
C PHE A 253 -7.39 23.40 11.41
N TRP A 254 -7.02 24.60 11.84
CA TRP A 254 -6.02 25.45 11.22
C TRP A 254 -4.72 25.44 12.05
N GLY A 255 -3.57 25.58 11.40
CA GLY A 255 -2.27 25.57 12.08
C GLY A 255 -1.95 24.21 12.70
N ASP A 256 -1.36 24.22 13.90
CA ASP A 256 -0.89 23.01 14.60
C ASP A 256 -1.70 22.64 15.85
N ASP A 257 -2.61 23.51 16.32
CA ASP A 257 -3.39 23.28 17.53
C ASP A 257 -4.83 22.82 17.21
N PRO A 258 -5.19 21.55 17.49
CA PRO A 258 -6.55 21.05 17.31
C PRO A 258 -7.53 21.45 18.43
N SER A 259 -7.14 22.32 19.37
CA SER A 259 -8.01 22.77 20.46
C SER A 259 -9.25 23.52 19.95
N VAL A 260 -9.09 24.31 18.89
CA VAL A 260 -10.16 25.01 18.16
C VAL A 260 -10.45 24.27 16.85
N ALA A 261 -11.02 23.07 16.97
CA ALA A 261 -11.35 22.21 15.83
C ALA A 261 -12.86 22.02 15.64
N ILE A 262 -13.30 22.00 14.39
CA ILE A 262 -14.64 21.55 14.00
C ILE A 262 -14.64 20.03 14.01
N ARG A 263 -15.63 19.43 14.68
CA ARG A 263 -15.81 17.97 14.76
C ARG A 263 -17.02 17.56 13.95
N THR A 264 -16.85 16.55 13.11
CA THR A 264 -17.95 15.90 12.40
C THR A 264 -17.97 14.42 12.69
N GLU A 265 -19.12 13.81 12.48
CA GLU A 265 -19.30 12.36 12.62
C GLU A 265 -18.55 11.58 11.53
N VAL A 266 -18.06 10.40 11.93
CA VAL A 266 -17.58 9.39 10.99
C VAL A 266 -18.77 8.53 10.59
N THR A 267 -19.06 8.50 9.29
CA THR A 267 -20.18 7.73 8.73
C THR A 267 -19.78 6.31 8.33
N ASN A 268 -18.50 6.07 8.04
CA ASN A 268 -17.97 4.75 7.73
C ASN A 268 -16.51 4.59 8.20
N SER A 269 -16.13 3.38 8.59
CA SER A 269 -14.77 3.00 8.96
C SER A 269 -14.48 1.60 8.43
N ALA A 270 -13.59 1.51 7.44
CA ALA A 270 -13.21 0.27 6.82
C ALA A 270 -11.74 0.32 6.39
N GLN A 271 -10.92 -0.60 6.89
CA GLN A 271 -9.47 -0.60 6.63
C GLN A 271 -8.87 0.77 6.98
N GLU A 272 -8.09 1.35 6.07
CA GLU A 272 -7.45 2.66 6.22
C GLU A 272 -8.36 3.81 5.78
N VAL A 273 -9.64 3.53 5.46
CA VAL A 273 -10.60 4.48 4.90
C VAL A 273 -11.65 4.86 5.95
N PHE A 274 -11.81 6.16 6.16
CA PHE A 274 -12.81 6.75 7.02
C PHE A 274 -13.64 7.76 6.22
N ARG A 275 -14.96 7.73 6.35
CA ARG A 275 -15.87 8.68 5.69
C ARG A 275 -16.35 9.69 6.72
N CYS A 276 -16.12 10.98 6.45
CA CYS A 276 -16.45 12.09 7.36
C CYS A 276 -17.52 12.97 6.73
N ALA A 277 -18.53 13.39 7.50
CA ALA A 277 -19.41 14.47 7.04
C ALA A 277 -18.59 15.76 6.79
N HIS A 278 -19.02 16.56 5.81
CA HIS A 278 -18.40 17.85 5.53
C HIS A 278 -18.50 18.79 6.75
N PRO A 279 -17.43 19.56 7.06
CA PRO A 279 -17.47 20.53 8.15
C PRO A 279 -18.35 21.73 7.76
N ASP A 280 -19.14 22.23 8.72
CA ASP A 280 -19.80 23.52 8.58
C ASP A 280 -18.77 24.65 8.80
N LEU A 281 -18.27 25.19 7.69
CA LEU A 281 -17.27 26.26 7.71
C LEU A 281 -17.87 27.65 7.99
N SER A 282 -19.20 27.80 8.04
CA SER A 282 -19.85 29.10 8.25
C SER A 282 -19.47 29.73 9.60
N ALA A 283 -19.27 28.91 10.64
CA ALA A 283 -18.85 29.35 11.97
C ALA A 283 -17.36 29.79 12.02
N ALA A 284 -16.51 29.25 11.15
CA ALA A 284 -15.09 29.62 11.10
C ALA A 284 -14.87 30.99 10.42
N ALA A 285 -15.71 31.34 9.44
CA ALA A 285 -15.70 32.65 8.81
C ALA A 285 -16.02 33.80 9.79
N SER A 286 -16.71 33.51 10.90
CA SER A 286 -17.03 34.50 11.94
C SER A 286 -15.97 34.70 13.03
N ILE A 287 -14.91 33.89 13.09
CA ILE A 287 -13.94 33.87 14.20
C ILE A 287 -12.56 34.47 13.82
N GLY A 288 -12.23 34.65 12.55
CA GLY A 288 -10.95 35.22 12.13
C GLY A 288 -11.07 36.31 11.07
N SER A 289 -10.24 37.33 11.22
CA SER A 289 -9.96 38.40 10.26
C SER A 289 -9.94 37.83 8.84
N GLU A 290 -10.80 38.36 7.96
CA GLU A 290 -11.07 37.87 6.59
C GLU A 290 -9.82 37.52 5.77
N GLY A 291 -8.63 38.08 6.07
CA GLY A 291 -7.38 37.82 5.34
C GLY A 291 -6.47 36.68 5.84
N ILE A 292 -6.62 36.15 7.07
CA ILE A 292 -5.72 35.09 7.62
C ILE A 292 -6.28 33.69 7.33
N ILE A 293 -7.60 33.51 7.44
CA ILE A 293 -8.27 32.23 7.17
C ILE A 293 -8.21 31.87 5.67
N GLU A 294 -8.18 32.87 4.77
CA GLU A 294 -8.10 32.65 3.32
C GLU A 294 -6.77 32.04 2.85
N LYS A 295 -5.67 32.19 3.61
CA LYS A 295 -4.35 31.63 3.24
C LYS A 295 -4.01 30.33 3.96
N SER A 296 -4.66 30.00 5.07
CA SER A 296 -4.32 28.83 5.88
C SER A 296 -5.11 27.59 5.47
N ARG A 297 -4.40 26.53 5.10
CA ARG A 297 -4.99 25.23 4.72
C ARG A 297 -5.66 24.57 5.91
N ILE A 298 -6.82 23.96 5.70
CA ILE A 298 -7.55 23.21 6.72
C ILE A 298 -6.93 21.82 6.83
N LYS A 299 -6.36 21.47 7.98
CA LYS A 299 -5.92 20.10 8.28
C LYS A 299 -7.13 19.26 8.65
N ILE A 300 -7.11 17.99 8.26
CA ILE A 300 -8.11 17.00 8.65
C ILE A 300 -7.43 15.83 9.35
N SER A 301 -8.02 15.36 10.43
CA SER A 301 -7.58 14.13 11.10
C SER A 301 -8.75 13.37 11.72
N LEU A 302 -8.42 12.26 12.36
CA LEU A 302 -9.33 11.44 13.14
C LEU A 302 -9.07 11.66 14.63
N GLU A 303 -10.13 11.81 15.40
CA GLU A 303 -10.10 11.85 16.86
C GLU A 303 -10.68 10.54 17.41
N ILE A 304 -10.03 10.01 18.45
CA ILE A 304 -10.52 8.89 19.25
C ILE A 304 -10.98 9.47 20.59
N PRO A 305 -12.29 9.78 20.78
CA PRO A 305 -12.75 10.56 21.93
C PRO A 305 -12.50 9.85 23.27
N ARG A 306 -12.61 8.52 23.29
CA ARG A 306 -12.34 7.71 24.48
C ARG A 306 -10.89 7.84 24.97
N GLU A 307 -9.95 8.07 24.06
CA GLU A 307 -8.53 8.27 24.37
C GLU A 307 -8.16 9.75 24.52
N LYS A 308 -9.10 10.67 24.26
CA LYS A 308 -8.85 12.13 24.15
C LYS A 308 -7.66 12.43 23.24
N ARG A 309 -7.59 11.70 22.12
CA ARG A 309 -6.43 11.69 21.24
C ARG A 309 -6.83 12.02 19.82
N VAL A 310 -6.19 13.02 19.24
CA VAL A 310 -6.21 13.31 17.81
C VAL A 310 -5.01 12.61 17.17
N ILE A 311 -5.24 11.93 16.06
CA ILE A 311 -4.18 11.27 15.29
C ILE A 311 -3.33 12.37 14.62
N PRO A 312 -1.98 12.27 14.61
CA PRO A 312 -1.17 13.21 13.84
C PRO A 312 -1.55 13.18 12.36
N THR A 313 -1.43 14.32 11.67
CA THR A 313 -1.89 14.42 10.27
C THR A 313 -0.94 15.20 9.39
N VAL A 314 -0.82 14.75 8.14
CA VAL A 314 -0.35 15.53 6.98
C VAL A 314 -1.44 15.67 5.92
N ALA A 315 -2.65 15.21 6.22
CA ALA A 315 -3.80 15.32 5.34
C ALA A 315 -4.46 16.70 5.46
N TYR A 316 -4.85 17.25 4.32
CA TYR A 316 -5.56 18.52 4.24
C TYR A 316 -6.94 18.33 3.64
N TYR A 317 -7.92 19.00 4.23
CA TYR A 317 -9.25 19.11 3.66
C TYR A 317 -9.24 20.19 2.59
N ALA A 318 -9.54 19.78 1.36
CA ALA A 318 -9.81 20.69 0.25
C ALA A 318 -11.31 20.58 -0.08
N PRO A 319 -12.12 21.63 0.16
CA PRO A 319 -13.50 21.65 -0.31
C PRO A 319 -13.52 21.38 -1.81
N LYS A 320 -14.44 20.53 -2.27
CA LYS A 320 -14.61 20.32 -3.71
C LYS A 320 -15.06 21.66 -4.31
N SER A 321 -14.23 22.26 -5.15
CA SER A 321 -14.67 23.40 -5.96
C SER A 321 -15.87 22.92 -6.79
N VAL A 322 -16.96 23.68 -6.82
CA VAL A 322 -18.11 23.42 -7.68
C VAL A 322 -17.65 23.60 -9.12
N SER A 323 -16.95 22.60 -9.66
CA SER A 323 -16.58 22.57 -11.06
C SER A 323 -17.85 22.35 -11.86
N SER A 324 -18.07 23.17 -12.89
CA SER A 324 -19.08 22.92 -13.91
C SER A 324 -19.04 21.46 -14.36
N PRO A 325 -20.17 20.81 -14.66
CA PRO A 325 -20.21 19.41 -15.08
C PRO A 325 -19.14 19.17 -16.16
N ARG A 326 -18.26 18.20 -15.92
CA ARG A 326 -17.24 17.80 -16.89
C ARG A 326 -17.93 17.44 -18.20
N THR A 327 -17.64 18.21 -19.25
CA THR A 327 -18.20 18.01 -20.60
C THR A 327 -17.57 16.83 -21.33
N THR A 328 -16.52 16.23 -20.78
CA THR A 328 -15.84 15.06 -21.37
C THR A 328 -16.60 13.77 -21.06
N PRO A 329 -16.93 12.94 -22.07
CA PRO A 329 -17.49 11.62 -21.86
C PRO A 329 -16.59 10.76 -20.95
N LYS A 330 -17.21 9.88 -20.15
CA LYS A 330 -16.47 8.86 -19.38
C LYS A 330 -15.78 7.90 -20.33
N SER A 331 -14.55 7.53 -19.99
CA SER A 331 -13.92 6.37 -20.61
C SER A 331 -14.65 5.10 -20.24
N MET A 332 -14.86 4.19 -21.20
CA MET A 332 -15.59 2.94 -20.93
C MET A 332 -14.80 2.08 -19.96
N THR A 333 -13.51 1.85 -20.25
CA THR A 333 -12.62 1.04 -19.42
C THR A 333 -11.32 1.80 -19.11
N CYS A 334 -11.00 1.89 -17.83
CA CYS A 334 -9.72 2.37 -17.32
C CYS A 334 -8.99 1.20 -16.63
N ALA A 335 -7.67 1.29 -16.50
CA ALA A 335 -6.86 0.38 -15.69
C ALA A 335 -6.17 1.15 -14.56
N SER A 336 -6.18 0.59 -13.35
CA SER A 336 -5.52 1.17 -12.17
C SER A 336 -4.59 0.15 -11.53
N THR A 337 -3.39 0.61 -11.19
CA THR A 337 -2.36 -0.21 -10.57
C THR A 337 -1.46 0.60 -9.65
N MET A 338 -0.83 -0.05 -8.68
CA MET A 338 0.21 0.57 -7.84
C MET A 338 1.57 0.07 -8.28
N VAL A 339 2.51 0.99 -8.53
CA VAL A 339 3.77 0.69 -9.18
C VAL A 339 4.96 1.15 -8.35
N TYR A 340 6.07 0.43 -8.48
CA TYR A 340 7.39 0.84 -7.99
C TYR A 340 8.43 0.23 -8.93
N ASN A 341 9.19 1.09 -9.61
CA ASN A 341 10.25 0.71 -10.55
C ASN A 341 9.81 -0.22 -11.68
N VAL A 342 8.83 0.23 -12.48
CA VAL A 342 8.19 -0.57 -13.53
C VAL A 342 8.44 -0.04 -14.95
N ALA A 343 9.30 0.95 -15.15
CA ALA A 343 9.48 1.63 -16.43
C ALA A 343 9.72 0.64 -17.59
N LYS A 344 10.53 -0.40 -17.33
CA LYS A 344 10.87 -1.44 -18.31
C LYS A 344 9.66 -2.27 -18.82
N PHE A 345 8.60 -2.38 -18.03
CA PHE A 345 7.42 -3.21 -18.35
C PHE A 345 6.28 -2.37 -18.94
N LEU A 346 6.31 -1.05 -18.71
CA LEU A 346 5.16 -0.19 -18.92
C LEU A 346 4.71 -0.15 -20.38
N ARG A 347 5.67 -0.13 -21.32
CA ARG A 347 5.39 -0.01 -22.75
C ARG A 347 4.63 -1.22 -23.30
N GLU A 348 5.10 -2.44 -23.02
CA GLU A 348 4.41 -3.68 -23.40
C GLU A 348 2.98 -3.72 -22.83
N TRP A 349 2.84 -3.38 -21.54
CA TRP A 349 1.57 -3.44 -20.83
C TRP A 349 0.54 -2.43 -21.36
N VAL A 350 0.94 -1.17 -21.57
CA VAL A 350 0.07 -0.09 -22.09
C VAL A 350 -0.34 -0.36 -23.53
N ILE A 351 0.61 -0.69 -24.42
CA ILE A 351 0.31 -0.94 -25.83
C ILE A 351 -0.68 -2.11 -25.98
N TYR A 352 -0.43 -3.22 -25.27
CA TYR A 352 -1.30 -4.38 -25.32
C TYR A 352 -2.72 -4.07 -24.83
N HIS A 353 -2.85 -3.54 -23.62
CA HIS A 353 -4.15 -3.31 -23.00
C HIS A 353 -4.95 -2.21 -23.71
N SER A 354 -4.26 -1.21 -24.29
CA SER A 354 -4.92 -0.16 -25.07
C SER A 354 -5.63 -0.75 -26.28
N ARG A 355 -4.98 -1.69 -26.97
CA ARG A 355 -5.46 -2.30 -28.21
C ARG A 355 -6.63 -3.27 -28.02
N ILE A 356 -6.87 -3.72 -26.79
CA ILE A 356 -8.03 -4.54 -26.43
C ILE A 356 -9.16 -3.76 -25.74
N GLY A 357 -8.98 -2.45 -25.50
CA GLY A 357 -10.05 -1.54 -25.08
C GLY A 357 -9.83 -0.75 -23.80
N VAL A 358 -8.63 -0.75 -23.20
CA VAL A 358 -8.32 0.18 -22.11
C VAL A 358 -8.04 1.56 -22.68
N GLU A 359 -8.78 2.56 -22.22
CA GLU A 359 -8.69 3.92 -22.74
C GLU A 359 -7.78 4.82 -21.89
N ARG A 360 -7.66 4.53 -20.58
CA ARG A 360 -6.86 5.32 -19.64
C ARG A 360 -6.15 4.43 -18.63
N PHE A 361 -4.90 4.76 -18.34
CA PHE A 361 -4.04 4.05 -17.40
C PHE A 361 -3.70 4.94 -16.21
N LEU A 362 -3.91 4.42 -15.00
CA LEU A 362 -3.76 5.14 -13.74
C LEU A 362 -2.70 4.44 -12.89
N LEU A 363 -1.51 5.02 -12.85
CA LEU A 363 -0.35 4.50 -12.14
C LEU A 363 -0.22 5.22 -10.80
N TYR A 364 -0.47 4.52 -9.69
CA TYR A 364 -0.19 5.00 -8.35
C TYR A 364 1.26 4.69 -8.03
N ASP A 365 2.13 5.68 -8.20
CA ASP A 365 3.57 5.52 -8.04
C ASP A 365 3.97 5.56 -6.56
N ASN A 366 4.46 4.44 -6.04
CA ASN A 366 4.91 4.27 -4.67
C ASN A 366 6.38 4.64 -4.50
N GLY A 367 6.77 5.77 -5.10
CA GLY A 367 8.08 6.38 -4.97
C GLY A 367 9.16 5.73 -5.83
N SER A 368 8.86 5.46 -7.11
CA SER A 368 9.81 4.92 -8.09
C SER A 368 11.09 5.77 -8.19
N ASP A 369 12.18 5.10 -8.52
CA ASP A 369 13.52 5.68 -8.74
C ASP A 369 14.14 5.26 -10.08
N ASP A 370 13.36 4.61 -10.95
CA ASP A 370 13.71 4.33 -12.35
C ASP A 370 13.14 5.39 -13.32
N ASP A 371 13.28 5.15 -14.62
CA ASP A 371 12.86 6.08 -15.68
C ASP A 371 11.34 6.10 -15.93
N LEU A 372 10.52 5.84 -14.91
CA LEU A 372 9.05 5.76 -15.03
C LEU A 372 8.47 7.03 -15.69
N LYS A 373 8.95 8.22 -15.28
CA LYS A 373 8.50 9.48 -15.86
C LYS A 373 8.76 9.54 -17.36
N ALA A 374 9.97 9.18 -17.80
CA ALA A 374 10.34 9.21 -19.21
C ALA A 374 9.50 8.21 -20.03
N ALA A 375 9.29 6.99 -19.51
CA ALA A 375 8.44 5.99 -20.14
C ALA A 375 6.98 6.46 -20.29
N VAL A 376 6.44 7.14 -19.28
CA VAL A 376 5.09 7.73 -19.32
C VAL A 376 5.02 8.88 -20.32
N ASP A 377 6.00 9.77 -20.34
CA ASP A 377 6.05 10.91 -21.27
C ASP A 377 6.11 10.42 -22.73
N GLU A 378 6.92 9.39 -23.01
CA GLU A 378 7.03 8.78 -24.34
C GLU A 378 5.69 8.18 -24.80
N LEU A 379 5.03 7.39 -23.96
CA LEU A 379 3.72 6.81 -24.26
C LEU A 379 2.65 7.89 -24.48
N ASN A 380 2.64 8.94 -23.66
CA ASN A 380 1.72 10.06 -23.86
C ASN A 380 2.01 10.81 -25.17
N GLY A 381 3.28 10.96 -25.56
CA GLY A 381 3.69 11.51 -26.85
C GLY A 381 3.21 10.69 -28.05
N GLU A 382 3.01 9.39 -27.87
CA GLU A 382 2.43 8.47 -28.86
C GLU A 382 0.89 8.44 -28.87
N GLY A 383 0.24 9.19 -27.97
CA GLY A 383 -1.21 9.32 -27.91
C GLY A 383 -1.91 8.35 -26.95
N TYR A 384 -1.18 7.63 -26.09
CA TYR A 384 -1.80 6.89 -24.97
C TYR A 384 -2.18 7.86 -23.84
N ASP A 385 -3.21 7.54 -23.04
CA ASP A 385 -3.59 8.34 -21.86
C ASP A 385 -3.09 7.66 -20.58
N VAL A 386 -1.85 7.96 -20.21
CA VAL A 386 -1.18 7.41 -19.02
C VAL A 386 -1.01 8.51 -17.98
N ARG A 387 -1.59 8.31 -16.81
CA ARG A 387 -1.55 9.25 -15.68
C ARG A 387 -0.81 8.62 -14.51
N THR A 388 0.19 9.34 -14.01
CA THR A 388 0.88 8.98 -12.77
C THR A 388 0.36 9.84 -11.63
N ILE A 389 0.01 9.20 -10.52
CA ILE A 389 -0.32 9.83 -9.25
C ILE A 389 0.78 9.44 -8.28
N LEU A 390 1.48 10.44 -7.71
CA LEU A 390 2.41 10.17 -6.63
C LEU A 390 1.62 9.67 -5.41
N TRP A 391 1.90 8.43 -4.98
CA TRP A 391 1.28 7.79 -3.84
C TRP A 391 2.39 7.21 -2.94
N PRO A 392 3.12 8.06 -2.21
CA PRO A 392 4.39 7.69 -1.57
C PRO A 392 4.20 6.87 -0.30
N TRP A 393 2.96 6.53 0.04
CA TRP A 393 2.51 5.95 1.29
C TRP A 393 2.81 4.43 1.35
N PRO A 394 3.76 3.97 2.19
CA PRO A 394 4.14 2.55 2.21
C PRO A 394 2.99 1.68 2.74
N LYS A 395 2.78 0.50 2.13
CA LYS A 395 1.78 -0.48 2.58
C LYS A 395 0.33 0.04 2.52
N THR A 396 -0.08 0.66 1.41
CA THR A 396 -1.43 1.28 1.28
C THR A 396 -2.10 0.96 -0.06
N GLN A 397 -1.86 -0.22 -0.64
CA GLN A 397 -2.44 -0.60 -1.94
C GLN A 397 -3.98 -0.55 -1.93
N GLU A 398 -4.61 -1.10 -0.89
CA GLU A 398 -6.06 -1.08 -0.71
C GLU A 398 -6.62 0.34 -0.63
N ALA A 399 -5.90 1.25 0.04
CA ALA A 399 -6.26 2.66 0.12
C ALA A 399 -6.06 3.40 -1.22
N GLY A 400 -4.97 3.12 -1.95
CA GLY A 400 -4.72 3.69 -3.28
C GLY A 400 -5.81 3.29 -4.29
N PHE A 401 -6.29 2.05 -4.22
CA PHE A 401 -7.42 1.58 -5.04
C PHE A 401 -8.76 2.16 -4.60
N SER A 402 -8.95 2.38 -3.30
CA SER A 402 -10.12 3.11 -2.77
C SER A 402 -10.13 4.56 -3.27
N HIS A 403 -8.98 5.22 -3.23
CA HIS A 403 -8.78 6.56 -3.79
C HIS A 403 -9.10 6.56 -5.29
N SER A 404 -8.58 5.60 -6.07
CA SER A 404 -8.84 5.54 -7.52
C SER A 404 -10.30 5.31 -7.86
N ALA A 405 -11.01 4.48 -7.09
CA ALA A 405 -12.43 4.20 -7.27
C ALA A 405 -13.29 5.46 -7.09
N VAL A 406 -12.95 6.30 -6.11
CA VAL A 406 -13.67 7.55 -5.83
C VAL A 406 -13.27 8.65 -6.80
N TYR A 407 -11.97 8.92 -6.94
CA TYR A 407 -11.45 10.06 -7.70
C TYR A 407 -11.78 9.97 -9.20
N TYR A 408 -11.78 8.76 -9.76
CA TYR A 408 -12.03 8.54 -11.19
C TYR A 408 -13.47 8.08 -11.51
N ARG A 409 -14.36 8.00 -10.51
CA ARG A 409 -15.78 7.60 -10.67
C ARG A 409 -16.51 8.35 -11.79
N ASP A 410 -16.18 9.62 -11.96
CA ASP A 410 -16.83 10.51 -12.93
C ASP A 410 -16.13 10.56 -14.29
N SER A 411 -15.01 9.85 -14.46
CA SER A 411 -14.26 9.81 -15.72
C SER A 411 -14.04 8.40 -16.27
N CYS A 412 -14.37 7.37 -15.51
CA CYS A 412 -14.25 5.95 -15.88
C CYS A 412 -15.54 5.23 -15.51
N THR A 413 -16.07 4.41 -16.42
CA THR A 413 -17.25 3.56 -16.14
C THR A 413 -16.82 2.27 -15.44
N TRP A 414 -15.89 1.56 -16.06
CA TRP A 414 -15.26 0.36 -15.52
C TRP A 414 -13.79 0.61 -15.19
N MET A 415 -13.32 0.05 -14.09
CA MET A 415 -11.94 0.10 -13.63
C MET A 415 -11.39 -1.32 -13.52
N MET A 416 -10.34 -1.60 -14.26
CA MET A 416 -9.62 -2.87 -14.21
C MET A 416 -8.46 -2.75 -13.22
N TYR A 417 -8.46 -3.60 -12.19
CA TYR A 417 -7.40 -3.64 -11.18
C TYR A 417 -6.43 -4.78 -11.51
N LEU A 418 -5.33 -4.44 -12.18
CA LEU A 418 -4.30 -5.37 -12.66
C LEU A 418 -2.89 -4.88 -12.32
N ASP A 419 -1.99 -5.81 -12.02
CA ASP A 419 -0.58 -5.50 -11.82
C ASP A 419 0.14 -5.36 -13.19
N ILE A 420 1.30 -4.69 -13.21
CA ILE A 420 2.03 -4.40 -14.47
C ILE A 420 2.54 -5.66 -15.19
N ASP A 421 2.65 -6.77 -14.46
CA ASP A 421 3.05 -8.09 -14.96
C ASP A 421 1.84 -8.99 -15.30
N GLU A 422 0.65 -8.40 -15.51
CA GLU A 422 -0.60 -9.13 -15.73
C GLU A 422 -1.32 -8.72 -17.01
N PHE A 423 -1.66 -9.72 -17.83
CA PHE A 423 -2.22 -9.54 -19.16
C PHE A 423 -3.53 -10.31 -19.33
N VAL A 424 -4.62 -9.60 -19.62
CA VAL A 424 -5.91 -10.24 -19.89
C VAL A 424 -5.89 -10.90 -21.25
N TYR A 425 -6.37 -12.12 -21.33
CA TYR A 425 -6.41 -12.94 -22.54
C TYR A 425 -7.73 -13.72 -22.62
N SER A 426 -8.27 -13.86 -23.83
CA SER A 426 -9.36 -14.79 -24.13
C SER A 426 -8.93 -15.73 -25.25
N PRO A 427 -9.13 -17.05 -25.09
CA PRO A 427 -8.96 -18.01 -26.20
C PRO A 427 -9.83 -17.66 -27.42
N SER A 428 -10.96 -16.99 -27.23
CA SER A 428 -11.83 -16.57 -28.34
C SER A 428 -11.21 -15.49 -29.26
N TRP A 429 -10.03 -14.98 -28.91
CA TRP A 429 -9.30 -13.99 -29.70
C TRP A 429 -8.27 -14.62 -30.65
N ASP A 430 -7.98 -15.91 -30.54
CA ASP A 430 -6.88 -16.58 -31.27
C ASP A 430 -6.99 -16.49 -32.80
N ASP A 431 -8.23 -16.47 -33.31
CA ASP A 431 -8.56 -16.35 -34.73
C ASP A 431 -8.68 -14.90 -35.21
N GLN A 432 -8.52 -13.90 -34.34
CA GLN A 432 -8.56 -12.48 -34.71
C GLN A 432 -7.23 -12.08 -35.35
N GLU A 433 -7.26 -11.69 -36.63
CA GLU A 433 -6.06 -11.22 -37.33
C GLU A 433 -5.53 -9.87 -36.81
N GLN A 434 -6.40 -9.05 -36.21
CA GLN A 434 -6.05 -7.74 -35.67
C GLN A 434 -6.75 -7.51 -34.32
N PRO A 435 -6.14 -6.75 -33.39
CA PRO A 435 -6.80 -6.38 -32.15
C PRO A 435 -7.94 -5.38 -32.40
N SER A 436 -8.88 -5.29 -31.46
CA SER A 436 -9.96 -4.31 -31.48
C SER A 436 -10.16 -3.69 -30.10
N HIS A 437 -10.35 -2.37 -30.07
CA HIS A 437 -10.62 -1.61 -28.85
C HIS A 437 -11.96 -1.98 -28.17
N GLN A 438 -12.76 -2.87 -28.76
CA GLN A 438 -14.03 -3.34 -28.18
C GLN A 438 -13.92 -4.77 -27.60
N LEU A 439 -12.72 -5.37 -27.57
CA LEU A 439 -12.57 -6.77 -27.14
C LEU A 439 -12.94 -6.98 -25.67
N ILE A 440 -12.47 -6.12 -24.76
CA ILE A 440 -12.86 -6.20 -23.34
C ILE A 440 -14.37 -6.06 -23.18
N GLU A 441 -14.96 -5.03 -23.82
CA GLU A 441 -16.39 -4.76 -23.71
C GLU A 441 -17.24 -5.93 -24.21
N ARG A 442 -16.94 -6.44 -25.41
CA ARG A 442 -17.71 -7.54 -26.03
C ARG A 442 -17.50 -8.88 -25.34
N SER A 443 -16.31 -9.13 -24.79
CA SER A 443 -15.95 -10.45 -24.25
C SER A 443 -16.26 -10.58 -22.77
N PHE A 444 -16.09 -9.51 -22.00
CA PHE A 444 -16.07 -9.58 -20.53
C PHE A 444 -17.15 -8.74 -19.85
N LEU A 445 -17.67 -7.69 -20.52
CA LEU A 445 -18.62 -6.76 -19.91
C LEU A 445 -20.06 -7.09 -20.34
N PRO A 446 -21.05 -6.76 -19.50
CA PRO A 446 -22.45 -6.92 -19.86
C PRO A 446 -22.86 -5.90 -20.95
N GLY A 447 -23.52 -6.37 -22.01
CA GLY A 447 -23.87 -5.52 -23.15
C GLY A 447 -24.86 -4.38 -22.87
N ASN A 448 -25.82 -4.54 -21.94
CA ASN A 448 -26.73 -3.47 -21.53
C ASN A 448 -26.53 -3.11 -20.05
N LEU A 449 -25.80 -2.02 -19.80
CA LEU A 449 -25.47 -1.55 -18.45
C LEU A 449 -26.71 -1.16 -17.62
N SER A 450 -27.78 -0.65 -18.25
CA SER A 450 -29.00 -0.20 -17.55
C SER A 450 -29.87 -1.36 -17.06
N GLN A 451 -29.68 -2.56 -17.60
CA GLN A 451 -30.43 -3.77 -17.24
C GLN A 451 -29.56 -4.80 -16.50
N SER A 452 -28.25 -4.55 -16.41
CA SER A 452 -27.30 -5.46 -15.77
C SER A 452 -27.02 -5.04 -14.34
N ASN A 453 -27.21 -5.99 -13.43
CA ASN A 453 -26.79 -5.84 -12.03
C ASN A 453 -25.35 -6.31 -11.78
N ILE A 454 -24.54 -6.50 -12.83
CA ILE A 454 -23.13 -6.83 -12.66
C ILE A 454 -22.37 -5.58 -12.25
N GLY A 455 -21.86 -5.59 -11.02
CA GLY A 455 -20.98 -4.54 -10.49
C GLY A 455 -19.49 -4.89 -10.61
N GLN A 456 -19.17 -6.16 -10.84
CA GLN A 456 -17.80 -6.63 -10.92
C GLN A 456 -17.70 -7.90 -11.77
N VAL A 457 -16.67 -7.97 -12.61
CA VAL A 457 -16.30 -9.14 -13.38
C VAL A 457 -15.00 -9.69 -12.82
N SER A 458 -14.98 -10.95 -12.40
CA SER A 458 -13.80 -11.61 -11.83
C SER A 458 -13.18 -12.58 -12.85
N ILE A 459 -11.86 -12.47 -13.06
CA ILE A 459 -11.10 -13.22 -14.06
C ILE A 459 -9.99 -13.98 -13.35
N ASN A 460 -9.92 -15.30 -13.55
CA ASN A 460 -8.91 -16.14 -12.91
C ASN A 460 -7.51 -15.93 -13.50
N CYS A 461 -6.48 -16.21 -12.71
CA CYS A 461 -5.09 -16.07 -13.12
C CYS A 461 -4.42 -17.40 -13.47
N ASN A 462 -3.57 -17.36 -14.50
CA ASN A 462 -2.51 -18.33 -14.75
C ASN A 462 -1.17 -17.73 -14.28
N ASP A 463 -0.49 -18.40 -13.33
CA ASP A 463 0.82 -17.95 -12.83
C ASP A 463 1.97 -18.51 -13.69
N PHE A 464 2.67 -17.64 -14.42
CA PHE A 464 3.82 -17.97 -15.29
C PHE A 464 5.17 -17.91 -14.54
N GLY A 465 6.09 -18.76 -14.98
CA GLY A 465 7.47 -18.89 -14.49
C GLY A 465 8.54 -18.42 -15.48
N PRO A 466 9.83 -18.53 -15.12
CA PRO A 466 10.93 -17.95 -15.88
C PRO A 466 11.15 -18.60 -17.25
N SER A 467 10.61 -19.79 -17.49
CA SER A 467 10.61 -20.44 -18.81
C SER A 467 12.01 -20.62 -19.42
N GLY A 468 13.01 -20.92 -18.57
CA GLY A 468 14.41 -21.08 -18.96
C GLY A 468 15.23 -19.77 -18.97
N TRP A 469 14.59 -18.61 -18.83
CA TRP A 469 15.28 -17.32 -18.90
C TRP A 469 15.99 -16.95 -17.59
N ARG A 470 17.23 -16.47 -17.73
CA ARG A 470 18.06 -15.94 -16.64
C ARG A 470 17.91 -14.43 -16.44
N THR A 471 17.49 -13.73 -17.48
CA THR A 471 17.30 -12.27 -17.51
C THR A 471 15.91 -11.95 -18.03
N HIS A 472 15.49 -10.69 -17.91
CA HIS A 472 14.29 -10.22 -18.58
C HIS A 472 14.40 -10.49 -20.10
N PRO A 473 13.38 -11.10 -20.75
CA PRO A 473 13.37 -11.31 -22.18
C PRO A 473 13.32 -9.97 -22.93
N ALA A 474 14.19 -9.79 -23.93
CA ALA A 474 14.25 -8.52 -24.67
C ALA A 474 12.95 -8.21 -25.42
N GLU A 475 12.24 -9.26 -25.86
CA GLU A 475 10.96 -9.15 -26.55
C GLU A 475 9.76 -9.03 -25.60
N GLY A 476 9.97 -8.82 -24.29
CA GLY A 476 8.91 -8.65 -23.30
C GLY A 476 8.44 -9.94 -22.62
N VAL A 477 7.66 -9.78 -21.55
CA VAL A 477 7.21 -10.88 -20.70
C VAL A 477 6.30 -11.84 -21.45
N THR A 478 5.46 -11.32 -22.35
CA THR A 478 4.52 -12.15 -23.14
C THR A 478 5.21 -13.04 -24.16
N GLN A 479 6.41 -12.66 -24.61
CA GLN A 479 7.15 -13.42 -25.61
C GLN A 479 8.11 -14.44 -24.99
N GLY A 480 8.72 -14.09 -23.86
CA GLY A 480 9.73 -14.95 -23.22
C GLY A 480 9.15 -15.96 -22.24
N TYR A 481 8.17 -15.59 -21.42
CA TYR A 481 7.64 -16.46 -20.38
C TYR A 481 6.44 -17.28 -20.89
N THR A 482 6.70 -18.51 -21.34
CA THR A 482 5.69 -19.41 -21.93
C THR A 482 5.43 -20.67 -21.12
N CYS A 483 5.95 -20.73 -19.91
CA CYS A 483 5.78 -21.86 -19.02
C CYS A 483 5.08 -21.42 -17.74
N ARG A 484 4.06 -22.16 -17.34
CA ARG A 484 3.24 -21.80 -16.18
C ARG A 484 2.94 -22.98 -15.27
N ARG A 485 2.46 -22.63 -14.08
CA ARG A 485 1.94 -23.61 -13.13
C ARG A 485 0.68 -24.27 -13.64
N ARG A 486 0.55 -25.57 -13.36
CA ARG A 486 -0.72 -26.28 -13.46
C ARG A 486 -1.56 -25.94 -12.23
N ILE A 487 -2.74 -25.41 -12.46
CA ILE A 487 -3.74 -25.22 -11.41
C ILE A 487 -4.29 -26.59 -11.05
N LYS A 488 -4.14 -27.02 -9.80
CA LYS A 488 -4.61 -28.33 -9.34
C LYS A 488 -5.98 -28.23 -8.69
N GLU A 489 -6.25 -27.13 -8.00
CA GLU A 489 -7.52 -26.90 -7.31
C GLU A 489 -8.06 -25.49 -7.57
N ARG A 490 -9.39 -25.35 -7.59
CA ARG A 490 -10.06 -24.04 -7.77
C ARG A 490 -9.66 -23.03 -6.69
N LEU A 491 -9.46 -23.48 -5.45
CA LEU A 491 -9.07 -22.64 -4.32
C LEU A 491 -7.62 -22.10 -4.40
N GLU A 492 -6.82 -22.60 -5.35
CA GLU A 492 -5.47 -22.08 -5.64
C GLU A 492 -5.52 -20.91 -6.63
N GLN A 493 -6.62 -20.74 -7.36
CA GLN A 493 -6.75 -19.71 -8.39
C GLN A 493 -6.92 -18.34 -7.73
N ARG A 494 -5.96 -17.46 -8.00
CA ARG A 494 -6.14 -16.03 -7.79
C ARG A 494 -7.01 -15.48 -8.90
N HIS A 495 -7.59 -14.31 -8.64
CA HIS A 495 -8.35 -13.58 -9.62
C HIS A 495 -8.01 -12.09 -9.61
N LYS A 496 -8.38 -11.45 -10.70
CA LYS A 496 -8.41 -10.01 -10.89
C LYS A 496 -9.82 -9.58 -11.21
N SER A 497 -10.09 -8.28 -11.18
CA SER A 497 -11.42 -7.80 -11.52
C SER A 497 -11.45 -6.54 -12.36
N ILE A 498 -12.56 -6.44 -13.09
CA ILE A 498 -13.03 -5.24 -13.75
C ILE A 498 -14.28 -4.80 -12.99
N VAL A 499 -14.23 -3.63 -12.36
CA VAL A 499 -15.22 -3.14 -11.41
C VAL A 499 -15.96 -1.96 -12.01
N ARG A 500 -17.30 -1.99 -11.96
CA ARG A 500 -18.14 -0.85 -12.34
C ARG A 500 -18.11 0.16 -11.19
N LEU A 501 -17.56 1.35 -11.41
CA LEU A 501 -17.26 2.27 -10.30
C LEU A 501 -18.51 2.76 -9.55
N GLU A 502 -19.66 2.87 -10.22
CA GLU A 502 -20.93 3.20 -9.55
C GLU A 502 -21.45 2.09 -8.63
N ALA A 503 -21.02 0.84 -8.83
CA ALA A 503 -21.46 -0.31 -8.04
C ALA A 503 -20.65 -0.51 -6.76
N VAL A 504 -19.54 0.22 -6.60
CA VAL A 504 -18.67 0.13 -5.42
C VAL A 504 -19.42 0.64 -4.19
N GLU A 505 -19.39 -0.14 -3.11
CA GLU A 505 -19.99 0.20 -1.83
C GLU A 505 -19.34 1.46 -1.22
N PRO A 506 -20.09 2.37 -0.56
CA PRO A 506 -19.52 3.55 0.10
C PRO A 506 -18.39 3.29 1.11
N SER A 507 -18.30 2.09 1.68
CA SER A 507 -17.21 1.69 2.58
C SER A 507 -15.85 1.63 1.90
N LEU A 508 -15.83 1.45 0.56
CA LEU A 508 -14.64 1.18 -0.25
C LEU A 508 -13.86 -0.07 0.17
N LEU A 509 -14.44 -0.92 1.01
CA LEU A 509 -13.80 -2.14 1.50
C LEU A 509 -13.41 -3.02 0.31
N ASN A 510 -12.13 -3.33 0.20
CA ASN A 510 -11.59 -4.12 -0.90
C ASN A 510 -10.54 -5.11 -0.41
N ALA A 511 -10.32 -6.14 -1.22
CA ALA A 511 -9.23 -7.10 -1.06
C ALA A 511 -8.30 -7.04 -2.27
N ILE A 512 -7.85 -5.81 -2.60
CA ILE A 512 -6.93 -5.43 -3.70
C ILE A 512 -7.53 -5.67 -5.09
N HIS A 513 -8.02 -6.87 -5.36
CA HIS A 513 -8.49 -7.30 -6.68
C HIS A 513 -10.01 -7.41 -6.78
N HIS A 514 -10.74 -6.98 -5.76
CA HIS A 514 -12.20 -6.86 -5.79
C HIS A 514 -12.70 -5.94 -4.67
N PHE A 515 -13.88 -5.38 -4.89
CA PHE A 515 -14.56 -4.47 -3.96
C PHE A 515 -15.82 -5.12 -3.40
N SER A 516 -16.21 -4.67 -2.20
CA SER A 516 -17.57 -4.83 -1.72
C SER A 516 -18.50 -3.99 -2.61
N LEU A 517 -19.62 -4.58 -3.00
CA LEU A 517 -20.58 -3.97 -3.92
C LEU A 517 -21.80 -3.46 -3.17
N ARG A 518 -22.41 -2.39 -3.69
CA ARG A 518 -23.71 -1.89 -3.23
C ARG A 518 -24.77 -2.97 -3.36
N GLU A 519 -25.79 -2.89 -2.50
CA GLU A 519 -26.97 -3.73 -2.59
C GLU A 519 -27.59 -3.67 -4.00
N GLY A 520 -28.05 -4.82 -4.49
CA GLY A 520 -28.57 -4.98 -5.84
C GLY A 520 -27.51 -5.37 -6.88
N TYR A 521 -26.24 -5.01 -6.68
CA TYR A 521 -25.16 -5.43 -7.58
C TYR A 521 -24.55 -6.78 -7.17
N ARG A 522 -24.00 -7.51 -8.13
CA ARG A 522 -23.31 -8.79 -7.92
C ARG A 522 -22.02 -8.90 -8.72
N ALA A 523 -21.14 -9.78 -8.26
CA ALA A 523 -19.97 -10.21 -9.02
C ALA A 523 -20.34 -11.30 -10.04
N TRP A 524 -19.67 -11.29 -11.18
CA TRP A 524 -19.73 -12.33 -12.21
C TRP A 524 -18.34 -12.94 -12.41
N GLN A 525 -18.20 -14.21 -12.03
CA GLN A 525 -16.98 -14.97 -12.27
C GLN A 525 -16.97 -15.52 -13.69
N LEU A 526 -15.96 -15.16 -14.49
CA LEU A 526 -15.75 -15.74 -15.81
C LEU A 526 -15.09 -17.12 -15.69
N GLY A 527 -15.48 -18.03 -16.60
CA GLY A 527 -14.83 -19.31 -16.79
C GLY A 527 -13.50 -19.15 -17.54
N LEU A 528 -12.57 -20.11 -17.36
CA LEU A 528 -11.24 -20.07 -18.00
C LEU A 528 -11.30 -20.07 -19.53
N GLU A 529 -12.34 -20.66 -20.12
CA GLU A 529 -12.56 -20.68 -21.57
C GLU A 529 -13.00 -19.30 -22.11
N ALA A 530 -13.55 -18.44 -21.25
CA ALA A 530 -14.01 -17.11 -21.62
C ALA A 530 -12.93 -16.04 -21.40
N ALA A 531 -12.18 -16.13 -20.30
CA ALA A 531 -11.14 -15.17 -19.98
C ALA A 531 -10.15 -15.71 -18.94
N VAL A 532 -8.90 -15.28 -19.07
CA VAL A 532 -7.84 -15.53 -18.09
C VAL A 532 -6.90 -14.33 -18.00
N VAL A 533 -6.32 -14.12 -16.83
CA VAL A 533 -5.19 -13.21 -16.65
C VAL A 533 -3.90 -14.03 -16.64
N ASN A 534 -3.04 -13.82 -17.62
CA ASN A 534 -1.69 -14.35 -17.59
C ASN A 534 -0.86 -13.45 -16.67
N HIS A 535 -0.53 -13.97 -15.50
CA HIS A 535 0.25 -13.28 -14.47
C HIS A 535 1.68 -13.79 -14.52
N TYR A 536 2.59 -12.94 -14.99
CA TYR A 536 4.03 -13.20 -15.11
C TYR A 536 4.73 -13.08 -13.76
N LYS A 537 4.25 -13.88 -12.81
CA LYS A 537 4.51 -13.75 -11.38
C LYS A 537 5.95 -14.09 -11.00
N TYR A 538 6.48 -15.19 -11.53
CA TYR A 538 7.80 -15.73 -11.20
C TYR A 538 8.76 -15.48 -12.36
N GLN A 539 9.07 -14.21 -12.60
CA GLN A 539 10.00 -13.79 -13.65
C GLN A 539 11.43 -14.29 -13.40
N ALA A 540 12.33 -14.02 -14.35
CA ALA A 540 13.77 -14.23 -14.17
C ALA A 540 14.26 -13.64 -12.83
N TRP A 541 15.23 -14.30 -12.21
CA TRP A 541 15.62 -14.00 -10.83
C TRP A 541 16.00 -12.53 -10.55
N PRO A 542 16.75 -11.84 -11.43
CA PRO A 542 17.06 -10.41 -11.25
C PRO A 542 15.82 -9.53 -11.12
N GLU A 543 14.73 -9.89 -11.80
CA GLU A 543 13.44 -9.19 -11.71
C GLU A 543 12.66 -9.63 -10.48
N PHE A 544 12.56 -10.94 -10.25
CA PHE A 544 11.78 -11.47 -9.12
C PHE A 544 12.29 -10.99 -7.76
N ARG A 545 13.63 -10.92 -7.57
CA ARG A 545 14.23 -10.53 -6.29
C ARG A 545 13.85 -9.11 -5.84
N THR A 546 13.39 -8.25 -6.74
CA THR A 546 12.92 -6.90 -6.41
C THR A 546 11.70 -6.95 -5.46
N LYS A 547 10.87 -8.00 -5.54
CA LYS A 547 9.70 -8.22 -4.67
C LYS A 547 10.04 -8.35 -3.18
N PHE A 548 11.33 -8.52 -2.82
CA PHE A 548 11.81 -8.50 -1.43
C PHE A 548 12.01 -7.11 -0.84
N ARG A 549 12.09 -6.06 -1.65
CA ARG A 549 12.40 -4.71 -1.18
C ARG A 549 11.19 -4.01 -0.60
N ARG A 550 10.04 -4.07 -1.27
CA ARG A 550 8.83 -3.32 -0.89
C ARG A 550 7.58 -4.07 -1.31
N ARG A 551 6.78 -4.51 -0.33
CA ARG A 551 5.40 -4.95 -0.57
C ARG A 551 4.45 -3.78 -0.31
N VAL A 552 3.42 -3.67 -1.14
CA VAL A 552 2.50 -2.52 -1.13
C VAL A 552 1.16 -2.77 -0.44
N SER A 553 0.70 -4.02 -0.28
CA SER A 553 -0.55 -4.30 0.46
C SER A 553 -0.40 -4.02 1.96
N ALA A 554 -1.45 -3.43 2.55
CA ALA A 554 -1.50 -3.00 3.94
C ALA A 554 -1.35 -4.15 4.93
N TYR A 555 -1.90 -5.32 4.60
CA TYR A 555 -2.01 -6.45 5.53
C TYR A 555 -1.06 -7.60 5.21
N VAL A 556 -0.35 -7.54 4.08
CA VAL A 556 0.57 -8.61 3.68
C VAL A 556 1.96 -8.37 4.25
N VAL A 557 2.44 -9.36 5.00
CA VAL A 557 3.77 -9.33 5.63
C VAL A 557 4.89 -9.34 4.59
N ASP A 558 5.98 -8.64 4.88
CA ASP A 558 7.18 -8.63 4.04
C ASP A 558 7.82 -10.00 3.93
N TRP A 559 8.41 -10.27 2.75
CA TRP A 559 9.11 -11.51 2.48
C TRP A 559 10.25 -11.75 3.46
N THR A 560 10.88 -10.68 3.94
CA THR A 560 12.02 -10.69 4.85
C THR A 560 11.67 -11.10 6.27
N GLN A 561 10.39 -11.10 6.64
CA GLN A 561 9.94 -11.46 7.98
C GLN A 561 9.57 -12.94 8.06
N ALA A 562 9.97 -13.63 9.13
CA ALA A 562 9.69 -15.04 9.35
C ALA A 562 8.27 -15.32 9.88
N VAL A 563 7.26 -14.68 9.29
CA VAL A 563 5.85 -14.75 9.73
C VAL A 563 5.00 -15.37 8.61
N ASN A 564 4.09 -16.26 9.01
CA ASN A 564 3.16 -16.97 8.14
C ASN A 564 3.85 -17.59 6.88
N PRO A 565 4.83 -18.49 7.08
CA PRO A 565 5.63 -19.05 5.98
C PRO A 565 4.79 -19.87 4.99
N THR A 566 3.61 -20.34 5.39
CA THR A 566 2.67 -21.11 4.57
C THR A 566 1.66 -20.24 3.82
N SER A 567 1.76 -18.90 3.90
CA SER A 567 0.86 -17.99 3.18
C SER A 567 0.89 -18.24 1.67
N LYS A 568 -0.29 -18.20 1.05
CA LYS A 568 -0.44 -18.23 -0.41
C LYS A 568 0.21 -17.02 -1.10
N ASP A 569 0.56 -15.98 -0.35
CA ASP A 569 1.30 -14.80 -0.84
C ASP A 569 2.79 -15.01 -0.97
N ARG A 570 3.33 -16.12 -0.45
CA ARG A 570 4.75 -16.47 -0.59
C ARG A 570 4.97 -17.41 -1.77
N THR A 571 6.15 -17.32 -2.36
CA THR A 571 6.59 -18.26 -3.40
C THR A 571 6.94 -19.58 -2.72
N PRO A 572 6.35 -20.70 -3.17
CA PRO A 572 6.68 -22.01 -2.64
C PRO A 572 8.19 -22.30 -2.70
N GLY A 573 8.76 -22.73 -1.58
CA GLY A 573 10.18 -23.10 -1.48
C GLY A 573 11.16 -21.93 -1.42
N LEU A 574 10.69 -20.69 -1.28
CA LEU A 574 11.55 -19.51 -1.10
C LEU A 574 11.65 -19.12 0.39
N GLY A 575 12.87 -18.80 0.82
CA GLY A 575 13.13 -18.32 2.18
C GLY A 575 12.83 -16.82 2.36
N PHE A 576 13.44 -16.24 3.40
CA PHE A 576 13.24 -14.83 3.79
C PHE A 576 14.35 -13.90 3.29
N MET A 577 15.27 -14.40 2.48
CA MET A 577 16.36 -13.61 1.92
C MET A 577 16.29 -13.64 0.38
N PRO A 578 16.73 -12.57 -0.30
CA PRO A 578 16.76 -12.50 -1.75
C PRO A 578 17.97 -13.29 -2.30
N ILE A 579 17.96 -14.61 -2.09
CA ILE A 579 18.94 -15.57 -2.61
C ILE A 579 18.28 -16.42 -3.69
N GLU A 580 18.94 -16.54 -4.84
CA GLU A 580 18.42 -17.32 -5.97
C GLU A 580 18.28 -18.80 -5.59
N PRO A 581 17.08 -19.38 -5.71
CA PRO A 581 16.92 -20.81 -5.50
C PRO A 581 17.64 -21.62 -6.56
N MET A 582 18.12 -22.81 -6.18
CA MET A 582 18.64 -23.77 -7.15
C MET A 582 17.59 -24.04 -8.24
N ASP A 583 18.06 -23.97 -9.48
CA ASP A 583 17.25 -24.23 -10.69
C ASP A 583 16.05 -23.28 -10.88
N TRP A 584 16.14 -22.03 -10.38
CA TRP A 584 15.06 -21.04 -10.53
C TRP A 584 14.55 -20.90 -11.97
N THR A 585 15.47 -20.89 -12.94
CA THR A 585 15.18 -20.77 -14.38
C THR A 585 14.15 -21.76 -14.90
N ASN A 586 14.09 -22.98 -14.32
CA ASN A 586 13.19 -24.05 -14.76
C ASN A 586 12.01 -24.28 -13.81
N LYS A 587 11.87 -23.49 -12.74
CA LYS A 587 10.74 -23.60 -11.81
C LYS A 587 9.44 -23.12 -12.45
N PHE A 588 8.31 -23.62 -11.94
CA PHE A 588 6.95 -23.20 -12.30
C PHE A 588 6.61 -23.41 -13.79
N CYS A 589 7.17 -24.48 -14.39
CA CYS A 589 7.07 -24.83 -15.81
C CYS A 589 6.38 -26.20 -15.96
N GLU A 590 5.17 -26.35 -15.43
CA GLU A 590 4.38 -27.59 -15.49
C GLU A 590 3.49 -27.69 -16.74
N VAL A 591 3.20 -26.56 -17.38
CA VAL A 591 2.43 -26.45 -18.63
C VAL A 591 3.11 -25.44 -19.54
N THR A 592 3.42 -25.85 -20.77
CA THR A 592 3.77 -24.92 -21.84
C THR A 592 2.50 -24.27 -22.36
N ASP A 593 2.45 -22.94 -22.33
CA ASP A 593 1.32 -22.13 -22.73
C ASP A 593 1.82 -20.96 -23.60
N GLU A 594 1.51 -21.03 -24.89
CA GLU A 594 1.94 -20.04 -25.88
C GLU A 594 0.77 -19.22 -26.46
N GLY A 595 -0.45 -19.37 -25.93
CA GLY A 595 -1.65 -18.75 -26.53
C GLY A 595 -1.50 -17.24 -26.68
N LEU A 596 -1.25 -16.55 -25.57
CA LEU A 596 -1.04 -15.10 -25.59
C LEU A 596 0.21 -14.70 -26.39
N LYS A 597 1.30 -15.47 -26.33
CA LYS A 597 2.53 -15.21 -27.11
C LYS A 597 2.24 -15.18 -28.61
N LEU A 598 1.51 -16.18 -29.11
CA LEU A 598 1.16 -16.32 -30.52
C LEU A 598 0.20 -15.21 -30.96
N LEU A 599 -0.80 -14.89 -30.13
CA LEU A 599 -1.74 -13.80 -30.37
C LEU A 599 -1.03 -12.44 -30.47
N VAL A 600 -0.24 -12.10 -29.46
CA VAL A 600 0.54 -10.86 -29.38
C VAL A 600 1.50 -10.75 -30.56
N ARG A 601 2.18 -11.84 -30.92
CA ARG A 601 3.05 -11.88 -32.09
C ARG A 601 2.29 -11.67 -33.39
N ARG A 602 1.06 -12.19 -33.52
CA ARG A 602 0.22 -11.95 -34.71
C ARG A 602 -0.13 -10.47 -34.84
N TRP A 603 -0.56 -9.84 -33.75
CA TRP A 603 -1.05 -8.47 -33.73
C TRP A 603 0.06 -7.41 -33.85
N PHE A 604 1.23 -7.66 -33.25
CA PHE A 604 2.21 -6.58 -33.03
C PHE A 604 3.56 -6.78 -33.69
N ARG A 605 3.88 -7.99 -34.21
CA ARG A 605 5.21 -8.21 -34.80
C ARG A 605 5.44 -7.29 -35.98
N ARG A 606 6.63 -6.68 -36.02
CA ARG A 606 7.19 -6.09 -37.23
C ARG A 606 8.29 -7.00 -37.75
N ARG A 607 8.17 -7.47 -39.00
CA ARG A 607 9.21 -8.30 -39.63
C ARG A 607 10.46 -7.46 -39.89
N THR A 608 11.62 -8.05 -39.62
CA THR A 608 12.94 -7.48 -39.92
C THR A 608 13.76 -8.48 -40.73
N THR A 609 14.90 -8.04 -41.26
CA THR A 609 15.84 -8.93 -41.97
C THR A 609 16.44 -10.03 -41.07
N SER A 610 16.47 -9.81 -39.75
CA SER A 610 17.00 -10.74 -38.75
C SER A 610 15.93 -11.49 -37.95
N GLY A 611 14.63 -11.31 -38.25
CA GLY A 611 13.54 -11.96 -37.53
C GLY A 611 12.31 -11.08 -37.38
N PHE A 612 11.95 -10.77 -36.13
CA PHE A 612 10.86 -9.84 -35.83
C PHE A 612 11.22 -8.96 -34.63
N LEU A 613 10.55 -7.82 -34.54
CA LEU A 613 10.58 -6.93 -33.38
C LEU A 613 9.16 -6.74 -32.85
N MET A 614 9.07 -6.54 -31.54
CA MET A 614 7.87 -6.05 -30.89
C MET A 614 7.93 -4.51 -30.79
N PRO A 615 6.79 -3.82 -30.62
CA PRO A 615 6.76 -2.36 -30.61
C PRO A 615 7.22 -1.72 -29.29
N TRP A 616 7.66 -2.52 -28.32
CA TRP A 616 8.16 -2.05 -27.03
C TRP A 616 9.67 -2.20 -26.90
#